data_AF-H9W6L9-F1
#
_entry.id   AF-H9W6L9-F1
#
_cell.length_a   1.000
_cell.length_b   1.000
_cell.length_c   1.000
_cell.angle_alpha   90.00
_cell.angle_beta   90.00
_cell.angle_gamma   90.00
#
_symmetry.space_group_name_H-M   'P 1'
#
loop_
_entity.id
_entity.type
_entity.pdbx_description
1 polymer ?
#
loop_
_entity_poly.entity_id
_entity_poly.type
_entity_poly.pdbx_seq_one_letter_code
_entity_poly.pdbx_strand_id
1 'polypeptide(L)' 'MMNVKCHEKFKKCIKKVQKSGKPGFSEQCSYDVAVPTMTQGMDMAIMFSQFNSPSHEL' A
#
# COMPACT_ATOMS: atom_id res chain seq x y z
N MET A 1 13.50 -2.68 -0.48
CA MET A 1 12.14 -2.34 0.02
C MET A 1 11.44 -1.26 -0.82
N MET A 2 12.14 -0.28 -1.41
CA MET A 2 11.55 0.80 -2.24
C MET A 2 11.22 0.40 -3.70
N ASN A 3 10.79 -0.84 -3.94
CA ASN A 3 10.43 -1.23 -5.30
C ASN A 3 8.99 -0.80 -5.58
N VAL A 4 8.80 0.24 -6.42
CA VAL A 4 7.48 0.76 -6.81
C VAL A 4 6.55 -0.36 -7.31
N LYS A 5 7.07 -1.32 -8.08
CA LYS A 5 6.27 -2.47 -8.56
C LYS A 5 5.77 -3.35 -7.42
N CYS A 6 6.54 -3.48 -6.34
CA CYS A 6 6.13 -4.22 -5.14
C CYS A 6 4.99 -3.50 -4.40
N HIS A 7 5.11 -2.18 -4.20
CA HIS A 7 4.07 -1.37 -3.56
C HIS A 7 2.77 -1.38 -4.37
N GLU A 8 2.85 -1.24 -5.70
CA GLU A 8 1.68 -1.36 -6.59
C GLU A 8 1.02 -2.76 -6.53
N LYS A 9 1.83 -3.81 -6.46
CA LYS A 9 1.33 -5.18 -6.28
C LYS A 9 0.63 -5.34 -4.93
N PHE A 10 1.18 -4.77 -3.87
CA PHE A 10 0.56 -4.79 -2.55
C PHE A 10 -0.83 -4.13 -2.56
N LYS A 11 -0.97 -2.94 -3.15
CA LYS A 11 -2.28 -2.25 -3.26
C LYS A 11 -3.34 -3.12 -3.94
N LYS A 12 -2.96 -3.89 -4.97
CA LYS A 12 -3.85 -4.85 -5.64
C LYS A 12 -4.20 -6.04 -4.74
N CYS A 13 -3.23 -6.58 -4.00
CA CYS A 13 -3.45 -7.71 -3.10
C CYS A 13 -4.38 -7.35 -1.94
N ILE A 14 -4.14 -6.23 -1.27
CA ILE A 14 -4.93 -5.85 -0.08
C ILE A 14 -6.39 -5.55 -0.43
N LYS A 15 -6.65 -4.98 -1.61
CA LYS A 15 -8.03 -4.83 -2.15
C LYS A 15 -8.71 -6.17 -2.43
N LYS A 16 -7.97 -7.21 -2.85
CA LYS A 16 -8.52 -8.57 -2.99
C LYS A 16 -8.82 -9.19 -1.62
N VAL A 17 -7.96 -8.95 -0.64
CA VAL A 17 -8.16 -9.42 0.75
C VAL A 17 -9.42 -8.79 1.35
N GLN A 18 -9.68 -7.50 1.13
CA GLN A 18 -10.92 -6.85 1.56
C GLN A 18 -12.18 -7.56 1.01
N LYS A 19 -12.13 -8.02 -0.24
CA LYS A 19 -13.23 -8.75 -0.90
C LYS A 19 -13.40 -10.19 -0.43
N SER A 20 -12.53 -10.71 0.44
CA SER A 20 -12.65 -12.08 0.97
C SER A 20 -13.81 -12.27 1.96
N GLY A 21 -14.51 -11.20 2.35
CA GLY A 21 -15.67 -11.26 3.24
C GLY A 21 -15.33 -11.48 4.72
N LYS A 22 -14.05 -11.45 5.11
CA LYS A 22 -13.63 -11.49 6.51
C LYS A 22 -13.82 -10.12 7.18
N PRO A 23 -14.03 -10.06 8.52
CA PRO A 23 -14.27 -8.80 9.23
C PRO A 23 -13.05 -7.86 9.24
N GLY A 24 -11.84 -8.40 9.09
CA GLY A 24 -10.60 -7.63 9.18
C GLY A 24 -9.39 -8.52 9.41
N PHE A 25 -8.30 -7.88 9.82
CA PHE A 25 -7.11 -8.56 10.32
C PHE A 25 -7.23 -8.92 11.81
N SER A 26 -8.06 -8.16 12.55
CA SER A 26 -8.48 -8.44 13.93
C SER A 26 -9.84 -7.78 14.19
N GLU A 27 -10.46 -8.04 15.35
CA GLU A 27 -11.71 -7.36 15.76
C GLU A 27 -11.56 -5.84 15.89
N GLN A 28 -10.34 -5.38 16.22
CA GLN A 28 -10.02 -3.95 16.36
C GLN A 28 -9.54 -3.32 15.06
N CYS A 29 -9.16 -4.13 14.07
CA CYS A 29 -8.56 -3.69 12.81
C CYS A 29 -9.34 -4.29 11.64
N SER A 30 -10.52 -3.68 11.41
CA SER A 30 -11.37 -4.05 10.28
C SER A 30 -10.69 -3.72 8.95
N TYR A 31 -11.12 -4.39 7.87
CA TYR A 31 -10.57 -4.08 6.55
C TYR A 31 -10.85 -2.63 6.12
N ASP A 32 -11.99 -2.05 6.52
CA ASP A 32 -12.34 -0.68 6.17
C ASP A 32 -11.44 0.36 6.83
N VAL A 33 -10.73 0.00 7.91
CA VAL A 33 -9.70 0.85 8.53
C VAL A 33 -8.30 0.49 8.01
N ALA A 34 -7.97 -0.81 7.97
CA ALA A 34 -6.64 -1.29 7.64
C ALA A 34 -6.27 -1.05 6.16
N VAL A 35 -7.18 -1.36 5.25
CA VAL A 35 -6.95 -1.27 3.80
C VAL A 35 -6.65 0.15 3.33
N PRO A 36 -7.42 1.20 3.69
CA PRO A 36 -7.10 2.56 3.27
C PRO A 36 -5.79 3.05 3.89
N THR A 37 -5.56 2.78 5.19
CA THR A 37 -4.31 3.16 5.88
C THR A 37 -3.08 2.55 5.19
N MET A 38 -3.13 1.25 4.90
CA MET A 38 -2.03 0.55 4.23
C MET A 38 -1.85 1.02 2.78
N THR A 39 -2.95 1.35 2.08
CA THR A 39 -2.89 1.91 0.72
C THR A 39 -2.20 3.27 0.73
N GLN A 40 -2.58 4.16 1.66
CA GLN A 40 -1.94 5.47 1.84
C GLN A 40 -0.45 5.36 2.14
N GLY A 41 -0.06 4.45 3.05
CA GLY A 41 1.34 4.20 3.36
C GLY A 41 2.15 3.75 2.14
N MET A 42 1.57 2.91 1.27
CA MET A 42 2.22 2.50 0.02
C MET A 42 2.34 3.65 -0.98
N ASP A 43 1.31 4.50 -1.12
CA ASP A 43 1.36 5.66 -2.02
C ASP A 43 2.46 6.65 -1.57
N MET A 44 2.58 6.87 -0.26
CA MET A 44 3.66 7.67 0.33
C MET A 44 5.04 7.03 0.06
N ALA A 45 5.17 5.72 0.23
CA ALA A 45 6.42 5.02 -0.06
C ALA A 45 6.80 5.06 -1.56
N ILE A 46 5.84 5.01 -2.47
CA ILE A 46 6.06 5.19 -3.91
C ILE A 46 6.56 6.61 -4.21
N MET A 47 5.88 7.62 -3.65
CA MET A 47 6.28 9.02 -3.79
C MET A 47 7.73 9.23 -3.34
N PHE A 48 8.11 8.74 -2.15
CA PHE A 48 9.50 8.82 -1.69
C PHE A 48 10.49 8.04 -2.56
N SER A 49 10.06 6.91 -3.13
CA SER A 49 10.91 6.14 -4.04
C SER A 49 11.23 6.94 -5.32
N GLN A 50 10.29 7.75 -5.80
CA GLN A 50 10.50 8.65 -6.94
C GLN A 50 11.44 9.81 -6.58
N PHE A 51 11.30 10.40 -5.39
CA PHE A 51 12.23 11.43 -4.91
C PHE A 51 13.66 10.94 -4.74
N ASN A 52 13.85 9.67 -4.35
CA ASN A 52 15.16 9.07 -4.14
C ASN A 52 15.71 8.36 -5.39
N SER A 53 15.00 8.41 -6.53
CA SER A 53 15.50 7.87 -7.80
C SER A 53 16.50 8.85 -8.42
N PRO A 54 17.66 8.41 -8.93
CA PRO A 54 18.72 9.27 -9.45
C PRO A 54 18.41 9.91 -10.82
N SER A 55 17.16 10.32 -11.06
CA SER A 55 16.71 10.96 -12.30
C SER A 55 16.09 12.34 -12.07
N HIS A 56 16.33 12.95 -10.91
CA HIS A 56 16.17 14.40 -10.73
C HIS A 56 17.54 15.08 -10.93
N GLU A 57 18.23 14.75 -12.02
CA GLU A 57 19.26 15.61 -12.59
C GLU A 57 18.53 16.68 -13.41
N LEU A 58 18.74 17.95 -13.05
CA LEU A 58 18.26 19.13 -13.77
C LEU A 58 19.01 19.27 -15.10
#